data_AF-A0A816GTE0-F1
#
_entry.id   AF-A0A816GTE0-F1
#
_cell.length_a   1.000
_cell.length_b   1.000
_cell.length_c   1.000
_cell.angle_alpha   90.00
_cell.angle_beta   90.00
_cell.angle_gamma   90.00
#
_symmetry.space_group_name_H-M   'P 1'
#
loop_
_entity.id
_entity.type
_entity.pdbx_description
1 polymer ?
#
loop_
_entity_poly.entity_id
_entity_poly.type
_entity_poly.pdbx_seq_one_letter_code
_entity_poly.pdbx_strand_id
1 'polypeptide(L)'
;ATIYHNKSNTKLAMKNYNKALKFELKSDKINSNLDLAKIYYGLGQMYENKYDFTNALVQFERSLDLRKRCLTLDHPLIEETLSTMGFVYNKE
;
A
#
# COMPACT_ATOMS: atom_id res chain seq x y z
N ALA A 1 -5.83 26.03 0.69
CA ALA A 1 -5.27 25.54 1.96
C ALA A 1 -5.14 24.00 2.03
N THR A 2 -5.84 23.24 1.18
CA THR A 2 -5.93 21.76 1.20
C THR A 2 -4.65 21.03 0.76
N ILE A 3 -3.86 21.60 -0.16
CA ILE A 3 -2.65 20.97 -0.73
C ILE A 3 -1.53 20.78 0.32
N TYR A 4 -1.40 21.71 1.26
CA TYR A 4 -0.37 21.63 2.32
C TYR A 4 -0.72 20.62 3.41
N HIS A 5 -2.01 20.40 3.67
CA HIS A 5 -2.46 19.40 4.63
C HIS A 5 -2.22 17.98 4.09
N ASN A 6 -2.47 17.75 2.81
CA ASN A 6 -2.16 16.47 2.16
C ASN A 6 -0.66 16.19 2.17
N LYS A 7 0.19 17.15 1.75
CA LYS A 7 1.67 16.96 1.76
C LYS A 7 2.24 16.66 3.16
N SER A 8 1.72 17.30 4.21
CA SER A 8 2.16 17.04 5.58
C SER A 8 1.69 15.68 6.10
N ASN A 9 0.46 15.26 5.78
CA ASN A 9 -0.04 13.94 6.17
C ASN A 9 0.67 12.81 5.42
N THR A 10 0.99 13.00 4.13
CA THR A 10 1.76 12.04 3.34
C THR A 10 3.16 11.83 3.93
N LYS A 11 3.85 12.91 4.33
CA LYS A 11 5.17 12.79 5.00
C LYS A 11 5.09 12.08 6.34
N LEU A 12 4.05 12.36 7.14
CA LEU A 12 3.85 11.70 8.42
C LEU A 12 3.55 10.21 8.22
N ALA A 13 2.71 9.88 7.24
CA ALA A 13 2.38 8.51 6.87
C ALA A 13 3.62 7.75 6.34
N MET A 14 4.44 8.38 5.49
CA MET A 14 5.72 7.80 5.05
C MET A 14 6.70 7.57 6.21
N LYS A 15 6.76 8.48 7.17
CA LYS A 15 7.64 8.34 8.35
C LYS A 15 7.17 7.21 9.27
N ASN A 16 5.86 7.09 9.49
CA ASN A 16 5.28 6.00 10.26
C ASN A 16 5.41 4.66 9.53
N TYR A 17 5.24 4.64 8.21
CA TYR A 17 5.54 3.48 7.36
C TYR A 17 7.00 3.04 7.50
N ASN A 18 7.96 3.95 7.33
CA ASN A 18 9.39 3.62 7.48
C ASN A 18 9.74 3.12 8.89
N LYS A 19 9.01 3.55 9.92
CA LYS A 19 9.14 2.99 11.28
C LYS A 19 8.57 1.58 11.36
N ALA A 20 7.33 1.36 10.90
CA ALA A 20 6.70 0.04 10.87
C ALA A 20 7.56 -0.96 10.09
N LEU A 21 8.05 -0.56 8.92
CA LEU A 21 8.98 -1.30 8.06
C LEU A 21 10.26 -1.71 8.80
N LYS A 22 10.82 -0.81 9.61
CA LYS A 22 12.02 -1.08 10.43
C LYS A 22 11.75 -2.04 11.59
N PHE A 23 10.52 -2.08 12.09
CA PHE A 23 10.10 -3.01 13.14
C PHE A 23 9.73 -4.38 12.56
N GLU A 24 9.05 -4.44 11.42
CA GLU A 24 8.74 -5.68 10.70
C GLU A 24 10.00 -6.35 10.14
N LEU A 25 10.98 -5.60 9.63
CA LEU A 25 12.29 -6.16 9.24
C LEU A 25 13.07 -6.80 10.41
N LYS A 26 12.68 -6.53 11.67
CA LYS A 26 13.25 -7.17 12.86
C LYS A 26 12.44 -8.35 13.38
N SER A 27 11.28 -8.63 12.79
CA SER A 27 10.31 -9.61 13.27
C SER A 27 10.02 -10.62 12.16
N ASP A 28 10.52 -11.85 12.30
CA ASP A 28 10.35 -12.99 11.38
C ASP A 28 8.88 -13.47 11.18
N LYS A 29 7.88 -12.64 11.48
CA LYS A 29 6.47 -12.99 11.30
C LYS A 29 5.98 -12.61 9.91
N ILE A 30 6.32 -13.46 8.93
CA ILE A 30 5.81 -13.45 7.55
C ILE A 30 4.28 -13.25 7.51
N ASN A 31 3.54 -13.87 8.44
CA ASN A 31 2.08 -13.75 8.51
C ASN A 31 1.60 -12.34 8.88
N SER A 32 2.32 -11.61 9.74
CA SER A 32 1.92 -10.25 10.16
C SER A 32 2.01 -9.27 9.00
N ASN A 33 3.06 -9.39 8.19
CA ASN A 33 3.29 -8.53 7.03
C ASN A 33 2.25 -8.79 5.93
N LEU A 34 1.84 -10.06 5.75
CA LEU A 34 0.81 -10.45 4.79
C LEU A 34 -0.58 -9.92 5.19
N ASP A 35 -0.92 -9.97 6.48
CA ASP A 35 -2.17 -9.41 6.97
C ASP A 35 -2.16 -7.87 6.89
N LEU A 36 -1.02 -7.23 7.17
CA LEU A 36 -0.85 -5.80 6.95
C LEU A 36 -0.99 -5.42 5.46
N ALA A 37 -0.47 -6.25 4.55
CA ALA A 37 -0.62 -6.05 3.12
C ALA A 37 -2.10 -6.10 2.69
N LYS A 38 -2.91 -7.00 3.24
CA LYS A 38 -4.35 -7.06 2.98
C LYS A 38 -5.06 -5.79 3.45
N ILE A 39 -4.69 -5.26 4.62
CA ILE A 39 -5.25 -4.01 5.14
C ILE A 39 -4.95 -2.84 4.18
N TYR A 40 -3.71 -2.70 3.72
CA TYR A 40 -3.36 -1.65 2.75
C TYR A 40 -4.09 -1.82 1.41
N TYR A 41 -4.24 -3.05 0.93
CA TYR A 41 -5.01 -3.31 -0.29
C TYR A 41 -6.47 -2.87 -0.13
N GLY A 42 -7.11 -3.23 0.99
CA GLY A 42 -8.48 -2.80 1.29
C GLY A 42 -8.61 -1.28 1.41
N LEU A 43 -7.64 -0.59 2.03
CA LEU A 43 -7.62 0.88 2.06
C LEU A 43 -7.50 1.47 0.65
N GLY A 44 -6.70 0.87 -0.22
CA GLY A 44 -6.61 1.26 -1.63
C GLY A 44 -7.97 1.20 -2.33
N GLN A 45 -8.69 0.09 -2.19
CA GLN A 45 -10.04 -0.07 -2.74
C GLN A 45 -11.03 0.96 -2.15
N MET A 46 -10.93 1.27 -0.85
CA MET A 46 -11.77 2.29 -0.22
C MET A 46 -11.51 3.70 -0.79
N TYR A 47 -10.26 4.04 -1.09
CA TYR A 47 -9.92 5.31 -1.73
C TYR A 47 -10.32 5.35 -3.21
N GLU A 48 -10.15 4.24 -3.95
CA GLU A 48 -10.64 4.10 -5.33
C GLU A 48 -12.15 4.34 -5.40
N ASN A 49 -12.92 3.74 -4.50
CA ASN A 49 -14.38 3.93 -4.41
C ASN A 49 -14.78 5.38 -4.09
N LYS A 50 -13.85 6.18 -3.56
CA LYS A 50 -14.03 7.62 -3.30
C LYS A 50 -13.48 8.51 -4.42
N TYR A 51 -13.05 7.93 -5.54
CA TYR A 51 -12.39 8.61 -6.65
C TYR A 51 -11.07 9.32 -6.25
N ASP A 52 -10.47 8.92 -5.12
CA ASP A 52 -9.18 9.44 -4.66
C ASP A 52 -8.06 8.51 -5.13
N PHE A 53 -7.81 8.53 -6.44
CA PHE A 53 -6.90 7.60 -7.12
C PHE A 53 -5.45 7.76 -6.64
N THR A 54 -5.01 8.98 -6.34
CA THR A 54 -3.67 9.23 -5.80
C THR A 54 -3.46 8.52 -4.46
N ASN A 55 -4.41 8.63 -3.51
CA ASN A 55 -4.28 7.92 -2.24
C ASN A 55 -4.50 6.41 -2.38
N ALA A 56 -5.34 5.98 -3.33
CA ALA A 56 -5.54 4.57 -3.65
C ALA A 56 -4.22 3.90 -4.10
N LEU A 57 -3.53 4.51 -5.08
CA LEU A 57 -2.25 4.03 -5.59
C LEU A 57 -1.20 3.93 -4.48
N VAL A 58 -1.10 4.94 -3.60
CA VAL A 58 -0.17 4.90 -2.46
C VAL A 58 -0.45 3.72 -1.52
N GLN A 59 -1.71 3.35 -1.30
CA GLN A 59 -1.98 2.16 -0.46
C GLN A 59 -1.74 0.85 -1.21
N PHE A 60 -2.05 0.78 -2.51
CA PHE A 60 -1.73 -0.40 -3.32
C PHE A 60 -0.22 -0.64 -3.41
N GLU A 61 0.60 0.39 -3.58
CA GLU A 61 2.06 0.29 -3.54
C GLU A 61 2.57 -0.28 -2.22
N ARG A 62 2.01 0.15 -1.09
CA ARG A 62 2.37 -0.40 0.24
C ARG A 62 1.99 -1.87 0.38
N SER A 63 0.83 -2.26 -0.14
CA SER A 63 0.43 -3.66 -0.17
C SER A 63 1.40 -4.48 -1.02
N LEU A 64 1.77 -3.98 -2.20
CA LEU A 64 2.70 -4.62 -3.12
C LEU A 64 4.09 -4.81 -2.50
N ASP A 65 4.62 -3.79 -1.82
CA ASP A 65 5.92 -3.84 -1.13
C ASP A 65 5.97 -4.94 -0.07
N LEU A 66 4.91 -5.09 0.73
CA LEU A 66 4.81 -6.13 1.75
C LEU A 66 4.63 -7.51 1.11
N ARG A 67 3.76 -7.64 0.10
CA ARG A 67 3.56 -8.88 -0.66
C ARG A 67 4.89 -9.36 -1.27
N LYS A 68 5.66 -8.48 -1.90
CA LYS A 68 6.99 -8.80 -2.49
C LYS A 68 8.05 -9.23 -1.48
N ARG A 69 7.94 -8.82 -0.22
CA ARG A 69 8.87 -9.23 0.85
C ARG A 69 8.53 -10.60 1.43
N CYS A 70 7.28 -11.02 1.32
CA CYS A 70 6.77 -12.23 1.97
C CYS A 70 6.48 -13.38 0.99
N LEU A 71 6.35 -13.08 -0.30
CA LEU A 71 5.91 -14.01 -1.33
C LEU A 71 6.91 -14.05 -2.48
N THR A 72 6.88 -15.15 -3.25
CA THR A 72 7.57 -15.22 -4.55
C THR A 72 6.96 -14.22 -5.54
N LEU A 73 7.75 -13.71 -6.48
CA LEU A 73 7.31 -12.67 -7.42
C LEU A 73 6.12 -13.11 -8.29
N ASP A 74 6.00 -14.41 -8.56
CA ASP A 74 4.89 -15.01 -9.35
C ASP A 74 3.64 -15.29 -8.51
N HIS A 75 3.59 -14.86 -7.25
CA HIS A 75 2.45 -15.12 -6.39
C HIS A 75 1.21 -14.34 -6.88
N PRO A 76 0.02 -14.96 -6.98
CA PRO A 76 -1.19 -14.31 -7.51
C PRO A 76 -1.56 -12.99 -6.84
N LEU A 77 -1.32 -12.86 -5.54
CA LEU A 77 -1.53 -11.59 -4.82
C LEU A 77 -0.68 -10.43 -5.35
N ILE A 78 0.53 -10.67 -5.85
CA ILE A 78 1.36 -9.61 -6.44
C ILE A 78 0.76 -9.17 -7.79
N GLU A 79 0.36 -10.13 -8.62
CA GLU A 79 -0.32 -9.88 -9.90
C GLU A 79 -1.65 -9.12 -9.71
N GLU A 80 -2.44 -9.52 -8.72
CA GLU A 80 -3.72 -8.89 -8.36
C GLU A 80 -3.50 -7.40 -8.01
N THR A 81 -2.51 -7.10 -7.17
CA THR A 81 -2.22 -5.71 -6.79
C THR A 81 -1.76 -4.89 -8.00
N LEU A 82 -0.88 -5.43 -8.84
CA LEU A 82 -0.40 -4.75 -10.04
C LEU A 82 -1.52 -4.49 -11.06
N SER A 83 -2.39 -5.48 -11.26
CA SER A 83 -3.54 -5.35 -12.18
C SER A 83 -4.52 -4.30 -11.69
N THR A 84 -4.78 -4.26 -10.38
CA THR A 84 -5.64 -3.24 -9.75
C THR A 84 -5.03 -1.85 -9.90
N MET A 85 -3.72 -1.70 -9.66
CA MET A 85 -3.03 -0.42 -9.89
C MET A 85 -3.12 0.01 -11.36
N GLY A 86 -2.93 -0.90 -12.32
CA GLY A 86 -3.09 -0.60 -13.75
C GLY A 86 -4.50 -0.13 -14.11
N PHE A 87 -5.53 -0.71 -13.49
CA PHE A 87 -6.91 -0.25 -13.64
C PHE A 87 -7.14 1.15 -13.06
N VAL A 88 -6.57 1.44 -11.88
CA VAL A 88 -6.65 2.77 -11.25
C VAL A 88 -5.92 3.83 -12.09
N TYR A 89 -4.75 3.51 -12.64
CA TYR A 89 -4.03 4.42 -13.54
C TYR A 89 -4.80 4.74 -14.82
N ASN A 90 -5.62 3.83 -15.32
CA ASN A 90 -6.49 4.09 -16.47
C ASN A 90 -7.70 4.97 -16.14
N LYS A 91 -8.01 5.18 -14.84
CA LYS A 91 -9.13 6.01 -14.37
C LYS A 91 -8.71 7.41 -13.92
N GLU A 92 -7.42 7.63 -13.68
CA GLU A 92 -6.83 8.93 -13.36
C GLU A 92 -6.69 9.79 -14.62
#